data_AF-A0A9P0K1I1-F1
#
_entry.id   AF-A0A9P0K1I1-F1
#
_cell.length_a   1.000
_cell.length_b   1.000
_cell.length_c   1.000
_cell.angle_alpha   90.00
_cell.angle_beta   90.00
_cell.angle_gamma   90.00
#
_symmetry.space_group_name_H-M   'P 1'
#
loop_
_entity.id
_entity.type
_entity.pdbx_description
1 polymer ?
#
loop_
_entity_poly.entity_id
_entity_poly.type
_entity_poly.pdbx_seq_one_letter_code
_entity_poly.pdbx_strand_id
1 'polypeptide(L)' 'MGVIFSKLGGRDISNRTNIILKRLISNNLAVSFNYLGTRQEKKAFKTSFLNKVVIRAVLSGTNATKKVV' A
#
# COMPACT_ATOMS: atom_id res chain seq x y z
N MET A 1 -6.26 4.05 4.16
CA MET A 1 -5.04 3.32 3.71
C MET A 1 -3.83 3.59 4.61
N GLY A 2 -3.99 3.80 5.93
CA GLY A 2 -2.87 4.19 6.81
C GLY A 2 -1.93 3.06 7.26
N VAL A 3 -2.27 1.79 6.99
CA VAL A 3 -1.62 0.62 7.63
C VAL A 3 -0.60 -0.08 6.74
N ILE A 4 -0.51 0.27 5.44
CA ILE A 4 0.62 -0.17 4.58
C ILE A 4 1.92 0.44 5.12
N PHE A 5 1.84 1.66 5.64
CA PHE A 5 2.97 2.45 6.12
C PHE A 5 3.62 1.90 7.38
N SER A 6 2.90 1.19 8.24
CA SER A 6 3.51 0.63 9.47
C SER A 6 4.58 -0.42 9.19
N LYS A 7 4.57 -1.05 8.00
CA LYS A 7 5.59 -2.02 7.58
C LYS A 7 6.79 -1.39 6.85
N LEU A 8 6.72 -0.11 6.50
CA LEU A 8 7.68 0.59 5.67
C LEU A 8 8.15 1.88 6.37
N GLY A 9 9.42 1.93 6.80
CA GLY A 9 9.96 3.09 7.52
C GLY A 9 10.65 4.10 6.59
N GLY A 10 10.32 5.39 6.68
CA GLY A 10 10.97 6.45 5.90
C GLY A 10 10.07 7.65 5.64
N ARG A 11 10.66 8.86 5.57
CA ARG A 11 9.96 10.16 5.50
C ARG A 11 9.00 10.28 4.30
N ASP A 12 9.33 9.69 3.16
CA ASP A 12 8.60 9.89 1.88
C ASP A 12 7.79 8.69 1.38
N ILE A 13 7.70 7.63 2.19
CA ILE A 13 7.07 6.38 1.78
C ILE A 13 5.57 6.53 1.54
N SER A 14 4.90 7.34 2.37
CA SER A 14 3.46 7.56 2.26
C SER A 14 3.10 8.24 0.94
N ASN A 15 3.83 9.29 0.57
CA ASN A 15 3.62 10.00 -0.68
C ASN A 15 3.89 9.10 -1.89
N ARG A 16 5.01 8.37 -1.90
CA ARG A 16 5.35 7.45 -3.01
C ARG A 16 4.34 6.33 -3.18
N THR A 17 3.96 5.69 -2.07
CA THR A 17 2.92 4.65 -2.08
C THR A 17 1.62 5.19 -2.65
N ASN A 18 1.23 6.40 -2.27
CA ASN A 18 0.00 7.04 -2.75
C ASN A 18 0.08 7.34 -4.26
N ILE A 19 1.22 7.83 -4.75
CA ILE A 19 1.46 8.04 -6.19
C ILE A 19 1.37 6.72 -6.97
N ILE A 20 2.02 5.67 -6.48
CA ILE A 20 2.01 4.35 -7.12
C ILE A 20 0.58 3.78 -7.15
N LEU A 21 -0.14 3.84 -6.03
CA LEU A 21 -1.52 3.36 -5.96
C LEU A 21 -2.43 4.12 -6.93
N LYS A 22 -2.35 5.45 -7.00
CA LYS A 22 -3.14 6.26 -7.94
C LYS A 22 -2.85 5.95 -9.40
N ARG A 23 -1.66 5.44 -9.73
CA ARG A 23 -1.30 4.99 -11.09
C ARG A 23 -1.79 3.56 -11.39
N LEU A 24 -1.88 2.71 -10.38
CA LEU A 24 -2.23 1.29 -10.55
C LEU A 24 -3.74 1.01 -10.48
N ILE A 25 -4.49 1.80 -9.71
CA ILE A 25 -5.91 1.57 -9.47
C ILE A 25 -6.69 2.88 -9.56
N SER A 26 -7.79 2.83 -10.31
CA SER A 26 -8.73 3.95 -10.42
C SER A 26 -9.43 4.21 -9.09
N ASN A 27 -9.86 5.44 -8.87
CA ASN A 27 -10.58 5.83 -7.65
C ASN A 27 -11.83 4.95 -7.42
N ASN A 28 -12.58 4.65 -8.48
CA ASN A 28 -13.78 3.81 -8.40
C ASN A 28 -13.45 2.41 -7.86
N LEU A 29 -12.35 1.80 -8.33
CA LEU A 29 -11.91 0.51 -7.84
C LEU A 29 -11.36 0.61 -6.41
N ALA A 30 -10.62 1.66 -6.08
CA ALA A 30 -10.03 1.86 -4.76
C ALA A 30 -11.06 1.92 -3.63
N VAL A 31 -12.29 2.40 -3.88
CA VAL A 31 -13.38 2.45 -2.89
C VAL A 31 -13.78 1.05 -2.38
N SER A 32 -13.64 0.03 -3.23
CA SER A 32 -13.96 -1.37 -2.91
C SER A 32 -12.91 -2.07 -2.03
N PHE A 33 -11.75 -1.42 -1.80
CA PHE A 33 -10.67 -1.97 -0.99
C PHE A 33 -10.47 -1.18 0.29
N ASN A 34 -10.08 -1.88 1.36
CA ASN A 34 -9.41 -1.27 2.49
C ASN A 34 -8.27 -2.18 2.94
N TYR A 35 -7.35 -1.72 3.79
CA TYR A 35 -6.16 -2.52 4.12
C TYR A 35 -6.48 -3.88 4.76
N LEU A 36 -7.40 -3.92 5.73
CA LEU A 36 -7.69 -5.12 6.52
C LEU A 36 -8.79 -6.00 5.94
N GLY A 37 -9.67 -5.43 5.11
CA GLY A 37 -10.91 -6.00 4.60
C GLY A 37 -12.07 -6.05 5.59
N THR A 38 -11.96 -5.40 6.75
CA THR A 38 -12.88 -5.66 7.89
C THR A 38 -14.08 -4.73 7.96
N ARG A 39 -14.05 -3.58 7.28
CA ARG A 39 -15.17 -2.61 7.27
C ARG A 39 -15.94 -2.66 5.95
N GLN A 40 -17.27 -2.67 6.05
CA GLN A 40 -18.22 -2.46 4.94
C GLN A 40 -18.02 -3.42 3.75
N GLU A 41 -17.76 -4.72 4.02
CA GLU A 41 -17.56 -5.75 2.98
C GLU A 41 -16.44 -5.46 1.97
N LYS A 42 -15.57 -4.48 2.27
CA LYS A 42 -14.46 -4.12 1.38
C LYS A 42 -13.42 -5.23 1.35
N LYS A 43 -12.81 -5.44 0.19
CA LYS A 43 -11.76 -6.46 0.01
C LYS A 43 -10.48 -6.05 0.74
N ALA A 44 -9.83 -7.05 1.35
CA ALA A 44 -8.56 -6.86 2.05
C ALA A 44 -7.43 -6.59 1.06
N PHE A 45 -6.90 -5.36 1.06
CA PHE A 45 -5.76 -5.01 0.23
C PHE A 45 -4.49 -5.72 0.70
N LYS A 46 -4.31 -5.95 2.01
CA LYS A 46 -3.11 -6.58 2.57
C LYS A 46 -2.80 -7.97 1.97
N THR A 47 -3.82 -8.72 1.59
CA THR A 47 -3.71 -10.07 1.02
C THR A 47 -3.59 -10.07 -0.50
N SER A 48 -3.82 -8.93 -1.16
CA SER A 48 -3.74 -8.83 -2.62
C SER A 48 -2.30 -8.98 -3.12
N PHE A 49 -2.14 -9.53 -4.33
CA PHE A 49 -0.87 -9.49 -5.05
C PHE A 49 -0.41 -8.04 -5.30
N LEU A 50 -1.36 -7.13 -5.52
CA LEU A 50 -1.08 -5.71 -5.74
C LEU A 50 -0.31 -5.10 -4.57
N ASN A 51 -0.65 -5.45 -3.32
CA ASN A 51 0.08 -4.98 -2.14
C ASN A 51 1.56 -5.39 -2.18
N LYS A 52 1.88 -6.62 -2.59
CA LYS A 52 3.28 -7.08 -2.72
C LYS A 52 4.03 -6.28 -3.79
N VAL A 53 3.37 -6.02 -4.92
CA VAL A 53 3.95 -5.23 -6.02
C VAL A 53 4.21 -3.79 -5.57
N VAL A 54 3.24 -3.15 -4.91
CA VAL A 54 3.38 -1.78 -4.39
C VAL A 54 4.51 -1.70 -3.38
N ILE A 55 4.59 -2.64 -2.44
CA ILE A 55 5.69 -2.71 -1.46
C ILE A 55 7.04 -2.82 -2.18
N ARG A 56 7.18 -3.71 -3.17
CA ARG A 56 8.43 -3.86 -3.93
C ARG A 56 8.77 -2.62 -4.74
N ALA A 57 7.79 -1.98 -5.36
CA ALA A 57 8.00 -0.75 -6.14
C ALA A 57 8.46 0.41 -5.27
N VAL A 58 7.87 0.57 -4.08
CA VAL A 58 8.29 1.57 -3.09
C VAL A 58 9.72 1.31 -2.62
N LEU A 59 10.05 0.05 -2.29
CA LEU A 59 11.40 -0.35 -1.85
C LEU A 59 12.45 -0.25 -2.96
N SER A 60 12.08 -0.47 -4.22
CA SER A 60 13.03 -0.36 -5.35
C SER A 60 13.39 1.10 -5.66
N GLY A 61 12.51 2.04 -5.34
CA GLY A 61 12.72 3.47 -5.56
C GLY A 61 13.27 4.22 -4.35
N THR A 62 13.53 3.56 -3.22
CA THR A 62 13.99 4.19 -1.98
C THR A 62 15.05 3.33 -1.29
N ASN A 63 16.02 3.92 -0.58
CA ASN A 63 16.87 3.18 0.38
C ASN A 63 16.08 2.78 1.64
N ALA A 64 14.76 2.57 1.53
CA ALA A 64 13.93 2.16 2.65
C ALA A 64 14.17 0.68 2.90
N THR A 65 14.55 0.34 4.14
CA THR A 65 14.65 -1.05 4.57
C THR A 65 13.29 -1.54 5.05
N LYS A 66 13.00 -2.82 4.79
CA LYS A 66 11.86 -3.51 5.40
C LYS A 66 12.04 -3.39 6.92
N LYS A 67 11.06 -2.85 7.64
CA LYS A 67 11.08 -2.95 9.11
C LYS A 67 10.90 -4.43 9.46
N VAL A 68 11.98 -5.06 9.92
CA VAL A 68 11.92 -6.32 10.64
C VAL A 68 11.33 -5.96 12.01
N VAL A 69 10.07 -6.31 12.21
CA VAL A 69 9.41 -6.32 13.52
C VAL A 69 9.38 -7.77 13.96
#